data_AF-A0A853CTM7-F1
#
_entry.id   AF-A0A853CTM7-F1
#
_cell.length_a   1.000
_cell.length_b   1.000
_cell.length_c   1.000
_cell.angle_alpha   90.00
_cell.angle_beta   90.00
_cell.angle_gamma   90.00
#
_symmetry.space_group_name_H-M   'P 1'
#
loop_
_entity.id
_entity.type
_entity.pdbx_description
1 polymer ?
#
loop_
_entity_poly.entity_id
_entity_poly.type
_entity_poly.pdbx_seq_one_letter_code
_entity_poly.pdbx_strand_id
1 'polypeptide(L)'
;MSCIRFNTPAQRQAMREHSPAMLTAEEAAALHPAPEFTESKLRRLRLLAADPNPKIREAVASSYNTPEDLFLALASDPDEGVRGCVAKNEATPCDILRTLASDRSETVRGWVAVNYYVPADVMEKLAKDRSRTVRSLVKWKAQLAEEQGAEGVGAPVTAAVAHRP
;
A
#
# COMPACT_ATOMS: atom_id res chain seq x y z
N MET A 1 -34.79 29.92 4.51
CA MET A 1 -35.58 28.75 4.04
C MET A 1 -34.84 28.16 2.85
N SER A 2 -34.16 27.03 3.03
CA SER A 2 -33.36 26.38 1.98
C SER A 2 -34.27 25.46 1.15
N CYS A 3 -34.40 25.75 -0.14
CA CYS A 3 -35.17 24.96 -1.09
C CYS A 3 -34.32 23.78 -1.57
N ILE A 4 -34.36 22.65 -0.86
CA ILE A 4 -33.76 21.40 -1.36
C ILE A 4 -34.65 20.92 -2.50
N ARG A 5 -34.18 21.10 -3.74
CA ARG A 5 -34.88 20.66 -4.95
C ARG A 5 -34.60 19.17 -5.15
N PHE A 6 -35.61 18.33 -4.91
CA PHE A 6 -35.50 16.89 -5.19
C PHE A 6 -35.74 16.65 -6.69
N ASN A 7 -34.79 16.00 -7.35
CA ASN A 7 -34.98 15.57 -8.74
C ASN A 7 -36.09 14.51 -8.81
N THR A 8 -36.98 14.66 -9.79
CA THR A 8 -38.02 13.66 -10.06
C THR A 8 -37.40 12.32 -10.46
N PRO A 9 -38.12 11.19 -10.32
CA PRO A 9 -37.65 9.89 -10.80
C PRO A 9 -37.23 9.92 -12.28
N ALA A 10 -37.99 10.61 -13.13
CA ALA A 10 -37.67 10.78 -14.55
C ALA A 10 -36.38 11.59 -14.77
N GLN A 11 -36.16 12.66 -14.01
CA GLN A 11 -34.90 13.42 -14.07
C GLN A 11 -33.70 12.57 -13.62
N ARG A 12 -33.86 11.75 -12.57
CA ARG A 12 -32.80 10.82 -12.12
C ARG A 12 -32.54 9.68 -13.11
N GLN A 13 -33.53 9.29 -13.90
CA GLN A 13 -33.37 8.29 -14.96
C GLN A 13 -32.66 8.88 -16.18
N ALA A 14 -33.10 10.05 -16.66
CA ALA A 14 -32.43 10.77 -17.74
C ALA A 14 -30.95 11.06 -17.41
N MET A 15 -30.64 11.44 -16.17
CA MET A 15 -29.25 11.62 -15.72
C MET A 15 -28.43 10.32 -15.75
N ARG A 16 -29.04 9.16 -15.52
CA ARG A 16 -28.36 7.85 -15.60
C ARG A 16 -28.16 7.42 -17.04
N GLU A 17 -29.15 7.62 -17.90
CA GLU A 17 -29.06 7.35 -19.34
C GLU A 17 -28.02 8.22 -20.04
N HIS A 18 -27.86 9.47 -19.58
CA HIS A 18 -26.84 10.41 -20.06
C HIS A 18 -25.57 10.45 -19.21
N SER A 19 -25.45 9.59 -18.18
CA SER A 19 -24.20 9.50 -17.44
C SER A 19 -23.14 8.92 -18.36
N PRO A 20 -22.00 9.62 -18.57
CA PRO A 20 -20.93 9.06 -19.37
C PRO A 20 -20.51 7.72 -18.76
N ALA A 21 -20.18 6.75 -19.62
CA ALA A 21 -19.56 5.52 -19.15
C ALA A 21 -18.29 5.89 -18.38
N MET A 22 -18.22 5.50 -17.11
CA MET A 22 -17.02 5.68 -16.31
C MET A 22 -15.91 4.88 -16.99
N LEU A 23 -14.83 5.55 -17.38
CA LEU A 23 -13.65 4.89 -17.90
C LEU A 23 -13.14 3.89 -16.87
N THR A 24 -12.72 2.73 -17.34
CA THR A 24 -11.92 1.81 -16.54
C THR A 24 -10.59 2.47 -16.16
N ALA A 25 -9.92 1.95 -15.12
CA ALA A 25 -8.61 2.45 -14.71
C ALA A 25 -7.57 2.35 -15.85
N GLU A 26 -7.66 1.32 -16.66
CA GLU A 26 -6.78 1.10 -17.82
C GLU A 26 -7.04 2.13 -18.92
N GLU A 27 -8.30 2.40 -19.26
CA GLU A 27 -8.65 3.41 -20.27
C GLU A 27 -8.25 4.81 -19.82
N ALA A 28 -8.46 5.14 -18.54
CA ALA A 28 -8.02 6.42 -17.98
C ALA A 28 -6.49 6.56 -18.02
N ALA A 29 -5.75 5.50 -17.71
CA ALA A 29 -4.29 5.48 -17.77
C ALA A 29 -3.75 5.59 -19.21
N ALA A 30 -4.42 4.98 -20.19
CA ALA A 30 -4.05 5.08 -21.60
C ALA A 30 -4.27 6.49 -22.16
N LEU A 31 -5.35 7.16 -21.76
CA LEU A 31 -5.64 8.54 -22.16
C LEU A 31 -4.75 9.57 -21.45
N HIS A 32 -4.34 9.27 -20.21
CA HIS A 32 -3.55 10.16 -19.36
C HIS A 32 -2.37 9.39 -18.73
N PRO A 33 -1.36 9.01 -19.54
CA PRO A 33 -0.22 8.28 -19.03
C PRO A 33 0.53 9.11 -17.98
N ALA A 34 0.91 8.46 -16.89
CA ALA A 34 1.76 9.10 -15.89
C ALA A 34 3.11 9.49 -16.54
N PRO A 35 3.65 10.68 -16.24
CA PRO A 35 4.92 11.10 -16.80
C PRO A 35 6.04 10.15 -16.37
N GLU A 36 6.98 9.92 -17.28
CA GLU A 36 8.11 9.04 -17.02
C GLU A 36 8.93 9.49 -15.80
N PHE A 37 9.52 8.52 -15.14
CA PHE A 37 10.38 8.76 -13.99
C PHE A 37 11.79 9.15 -14.47
N THR A 38 12.01 10.46 -14.57
CA THR A 38 13.27 11.02 -15.09
C THR A 38 14.39 11.09 -14.05
N GLU A 39 15.64 11.18 -14.52
CA GLU A 39 16.82 11.38 -13.65
C GLU A 39 16.70 12.61 -12.75
N SER A 40 16.06 13.68 -13.23
CA SER A 40 15.80 14.88 -12.43
C SER A 40 14.94 14.60 -11.19
N LYS A 41 13.98 13.66 -11.30
CA LYS A 41 13.10 13.25 -10.21
C LYS A 41 13.86 12.35 -9.23
N LEU A 42 14.68 11.44 -9.72
CA LEU A 42 15.62 10.65 -8.91
C LEU A 42 16.53 11.53 -8.06
N ARG A 43 17.18 12.51 -8.70
CA ARG A 43 18.05 13.48 -8.00
C ARG A 43 17.30 14.22 -6.90
N ARG A 44 16.05 14.62 -7.14
CA ARG A 44 15.22 15.29 -6.13
C ARG A 44 14.89 14.36 -4.97
N LEU A 45 14.55 13.09 -5.21
CA LEU A 45 14.32 12.12 -4.13
C LEU A 45 15.56 11.92 -3.28
N ARG A 46 16.76 11.84 -3.89
CA ARG A 46 18.02 11.73 -3.14
C ARG A 46 18.28 12.94 -2.25
N LEU A 47 17.99 14.15 -2.72
CA LEU A 47 18.10 15.37 -1.90
C LEU A 47 17.13 15.34 -0.72
N LEU A 48 15.86 14.99 -0.97
CA LEU A 48 14.84 14.94 0.07
C LEU A 48 15.08 13.81 1.09
N ALA A 49 15.69 12.70 0.66
CA ALA A 49 16.07 11.59 1.53
C ALA A 49 17.17 11.97 2.54
N ALA A 50 17.91 13.04 2.28
CA ALA A 50 18.96 13.55 3.17
C ALA A 50 18.51 14.82 3.94
N ASP A 51 17.25 15.22 3.83
CA ASP A 51 16.75 16.42 4.48
C ASP A 51 16.84 16.29 6.01
N PRO A 52 17.25 17.35 6.75
CA PRO A 52 17.33 17.29 8.20
C PRO A 52 15.98 17.00 8.88
N ASN A 53 14.86 17.37 8.25
CA ASN A 53 13.54 17.12 8.79
C ASN A 53 13.10 15.66 8.54
N PRO A 54 12.88 14.84 9.59
CA PRO A 54 12.46 13.45 9.43
C PRO A 54 11.12 13.33 8.69
N LYS A 55 10.21 14.31 8.80
CA LYS A 55 8.93 14.29 8.07
C LYS A 55 9.09 14.38 6.56
N ILE A 56 10.13 15.04 6.07
CA ILE A 56 10.45 15.09 4.65
C ILE A 56 11.00 13.73 4.20
N ARG A 57 11.87 13.12 5.01
CA ARG A 57 12.40 11.77 4.74
C ARG A 57 11.31 10.69 4.79
N GLU A 58 10.35 10.79 5.70
CA GLU A 58 9.16 9.91 5.77
C GLU A 58 8.35 9.96 4.45
N ALA A 59 8.20 11.15 3.85
CA ALA A 59 7.50 11.31 2.58
C ALA A 59 8.24 10.60 1.43
N VAL A 60 9.58 10.61 1.44
CA VAL A 60 10.38 9.83 0.49
C VAL A 60 10.21 8.33 0.75
N ALA A 61 10.33 7.89 2.00
CA ALA A 61 10.16 6.49 2.38
C ALA A 61 8.78 5.92 2.00
N SER A 62 7.74 6.76 1.97
CA SER A 62 6.37 6.37 1.62
C SER A 62 6.07 6.41 0.11
N SER A 63 7.02 6.86 -0.73
CA SER A 63 6.80 6.95 -2.17
C SER A 63 6.93 5.58 -2.85
N TYR A 64 6.02 5.28 -3.79
CA TYR A 64 6.08 4.07 -4.62
C TYR A 64 7.26 4.05 -5.60
N ASN A 65 7.83 5.21 -5.92
CA ASN A 65 8.93 5.36 -6.87
C ASN A 65 10.29 5.50 -6.19
N THR A 66 10.39 5.12 -4.92
CA THR A 66 11.65 5.19 -4.20
C THR A 66 12.58 4.09 -4.72
N PRO A 67 13.76 4.46 -5.24
CA PRO A 67 14.73 3.47 -5.72
C PRO A 67 15.31 2.67 -4.54
N GLU A 68 15.78 1.47 -4.83
CA GLU A 68 16.26 0.50 -3.84
C GLU A 68 17.45 1.03 -3.02
N ASP A 69 18.36 1.79 -3.64
CA ASP A 69 19.48 2.46 -2.95
C ASP A 69 18.99 3.39 -1.83
N LEU A 70 17.91 4.12 -2.07
CA LEU A 70 17.30 5.00 -1.08
C LEU A 70 16.54 4.22 -0.01
N PHE A 71 15.86 3.13 -0.34
CA PHE A 71 15.24 2.29 0.68
C PHE A 71 16.28 1.72 1.65
N LEU A 72 17.45 1.28 1.16
CA LEU A 72 18.54 0.80 2.00
C LEU A 72 19.03 1.88 2.97
N ALA A 73 19.23 3.10 2.47
CA ALA A 73 19.64 4.24 3.29
C ALA A 73 18.58 4.59 4.35
N LEU A 74 17.31 4.71 3.95
CA LEU A 74 16.19 5.08 4.83
C LEU A 74 15.83 3.98 5.84
N ALA A 75 16.10 2.71 5.52
CA ALA A 75 15.95 1.60 6.46
C ALA A 75 16.94 1.67 7.64
N SER A 76 18.06 2.40 7.46
CA SER A 76 19.05 2.64 8.52
C SER A 76 18.93 4.05 9.13
N ASP A 77 17.87 4.79 8.80
CA ASP A 77 17.67 6.16 9.29
C ASP A 77 17.64 6.20 10.83
N PRO A 78 18.22 7.23 11.48
CA PRO A 78 18.14 7.36 12.93
C PRO A 78 16.69 7.49 13.44
N ASP A 79 15.80 8.11 12.65
CA ASP A 79 14.42 8.34 13.02
C ASP A 79 13.57 7.07 12.88
N GLU A 80 12.77 6.78 13.90
CA GLU A 80 11.88 5.61 13.92
C GLU A 80 10.74 5.72 12.91
N GLY A 81 10.18 6.92 12.73
CA GLY A 81 9.06 7.17 11.81
C GLY A 81 9.48 6.90 10.36
N VAL A 82 10.67 7.35 9.98
CA VAL A 82 11.25 7.09 8.65
C VAL A 82 11.39 5.58 8.40
N ARG A 83 12.00 4.83 9.33
CA ARG A 83 12.15 3.36 9.20
C ARG A 83 10.78 2.66 9.17
N GLY A 84 9.80 3.16 9.93
CA GLY A 84 8.42 2.67 9.92
C GLY A 84 7.72 2.88 8.58
N CYS A 85 7.92 4.03 7.94
CA CYS A 85 7.41 4.29 6.59
C CYS A 85 8.01 3.32 5.56
N VAL A 86 9.31 3.02 5.65
CA VAL A 86 9.94 1.98 4.80
C VAL A 86 9.29 0.62 5.05
N ALA A 87 9.11 0.22 6.30
CA ALA A 87 8.48 -1.05 6.65
C ALA A 87 7.03 -1.18 6.14
N LYS A 88 6.29 -0.06 6.12
CA LYS A 88 4.89 -0.01 5.66
C LYS A 88 4.76 0.01 4.13
N ASN A 89 5.76 0.49 3.40
CA ASN A 89 5.68 0.67 1.96
C ASN A 89 5.66 -0.67 1.21
N GLU A 90 4.73 -0.80 0.28
CA GLU A 90 4.51 -1.99 -0.55
C GLU A 90 5.62 -2.20 -1.59
N ALA A 91 6.26 -1.11 -2.01
CA ALA A 91 7.39 -1.15 -2.95
C ALA A 91 8.72 -1.54 -2.28
N THR A 92 8.74 -1.74 -0.95
CA THR A 92 9.97 -2.07 -0.22
C THR A 92 10.43 -3.48 -0.57
N PRO A 93 11.68 -3.67 -1.03
CA PRO A 93 12.26 -4.98 -1.30
C PRO A 93 12.23 -5.92 -0.09
N CYS A 94 12.00 -7.21 -0.36
CA CYS A 94 11.94 -8.24 0.67
C CYS A 94 13.19 -8.28 1.57
N ASP A 95 14.38 -8.09 1.00
CA ASP A 95 15.65 -8.11 1.73
C ASP A 95 15.72 -7.00 2.79
N ILE A 96 15.15 -5.84 2.48
CA ILE A 96 15.06 -4.70 3.39
C ILE A 96 14.03 -5.00 4.49
N LEU A 97 12.90 -5.61 4.14
CA LEU A 97 11.92 -6.08 5.14
C LEU A 97 12.52 -7.11 6.10
N ARG A 98 13.38 -8.04 5.63
CA ARG A 98 14.10 -8.98 6.51
C ARG A 98 15.00 -8.27 7.52
N THR A 99 15.65 -7.19 7.07
CA THR A 99 16.49 -6.37 7.93
C THR A 99 15.66 -5.64 8.98
N LEU A 100 14.58 -4.97 8.56
CA LEU A 100 13.66 -4.22 9.44
C LEU A 100 12.90 -5.12 10.42
N ALA A 101 12.72 -6.41 10.10
CA ALA A 101 12.16 -7.39 11.05
C ALA A 101 13.03 -7.60 12.29
N SER A 102 14.29 -7.14 12.27
CA SER A 102 15.19 -7.15 13.43
C SER A 102 15.40 -5.76 14.02
N ASP A 103 14.61 -4.75 13.61
CA ASP A 103 14.79 -3.37 14.06
C ASP A 103 14.69 -3.28 15.59
N ARG A 104 15.44 -2.33 16.16
CA ARG A 104 15.40 -2.06 17.60
C ARG A 104 14.00 -1.65 18.08
N SER A 105 13.26 -0.89 17.27
CA SER A 105 11.92 -0.40 17.60
C SER A 105 10.87 -1.47 17.37
N GLU A 106 10.01 -1.65 18.38
CA GLU A 106 8.80 -2.47 18.27
C GLU A 106 7.84 -1.96 17.19
N THR A 107 7.69 -0.64 17.07
CA THR A 107 6.76 -0.02 16.11
C THR A 107 7.13 -0.39 14.68
N VAL A 108 8.43 -0.31 14.35
CA VAL A 108 8.95 -0.67 13.02
C VAL A 108 8.70 -2.15 12.73
N ARG A 109 9.03 -3.05 13.66
CA ARG A 109 8.74 -4.49 13.51
C ARG A 109 7.24 -4.78 13.38
N GLY A 110 6.39 -4.01 14.06
CA GLY A 110 4.94 -4.06 13.91
C GLY A 110 4.48 -3.66 12.52
N TRP A 111 5.03 -2.59 11.93
CA TRP A 111 4.74 -2.22 10.54
C TRP A 111 5.17 -3.30 9.54
N VAL A 112 6.32 -3.95 9.78
CA VAL A 112 6.72 -5.12 8.99
C VAL A 112 5.68 -6.24 9.13
N ALA A 113 5.16 -6.54 10.31
CA ALA A 113 4.14 -7.58 10.45
C ALA A 113 2.86 -7.28 9.64
N VAL A 114 2.46 -6.01 9.58
CA VAL A 114 1.24 -5.56 8.89
C VAL A 114 1.39 -5.48 7.37
N ASN A 115 2.60 -5.25 6.85
CA ASN A 115 2.83 -5.16 5.40
C ASN A 115 2.48 -6.48 4.68
N TYR A 116 1.65 -6.43 3.64
CA TYR A 116 1.12 -7.62 2.97
C TYR A 116 2.18 -8.37 2.14
N TYR A 117 3.23 -7.70 1.70
CA TYR A 117 4.28 -8.26 0.83
C TYR A 117 5.47 -8.86 1.59
N VAL A 118 5.31 -9.06 2.90
CA VAL A 118 6.36 -9.59 3.76
C VAL A 118 6.52 -11.09 3.53
N PRO A 119 7.76 -11.58 3.34
CA PRO A 119 7.99 -12.99 3.06
C PRO A 119 7.73 -13.85 4.31
N ALA A 120 7.41 -15.14 4.08
CA ALA A 120 6.96 -16.05 5.13
C ALA A 120 8.00 -16.28 6.23
N ASP A 121 9.28 -16.34 5.88
CA ASP A 121 10.41 -16.44 6.81
C ASP A 121 10.44 -15.29 7.83
N VAL A 122 10.12 -14.08 7.39
CA VAL A 122 10.00 -12.90 8.25
C VAL A 122 8.80 -13.01 9.17
N MET A 123 7.65 -13.47 8.66
CA MET A 123 6.45 -13.68 9.49
C MET A 123 6.69 -14.72 10.59
N GLU A 124 7.37 -15.83 10.29
CA GLU A 124 7.77 -16.85 11.27
C GLU A 124 8.68 -16.28 12.36
N LYS A 125 9.63 -15.42 11.98
CA LYS A 125 10.49 -14.72 12.93
C LYS A 125 9.70 -13.77 13.82
N LEU A 126 8.80 -12.97 13.24
CA LEU A 126 7.96 -12.01 13.99
C LEU A 126 6.92 -12.71 14.89
N ALA A 127 6.49 -13.93 14.56
CA ALA A 127 5.65 -14.75 15.43
C ALA A 127 6.35 -15.11 16.76
N LYS A 128 7.68 -15.14 16.76
CA LYS A 128 8.53 -15.38 17.94
C LYS A 128 9.17 -14.08 18.47
N ASP A 129 8.69 -12.91 18.03
CA ASP A 129 9.23 -11.62 18.47
C ASP A 129 9.14 -11.46 19.99
N ARG A 130 10.06 -10.70 20.58
CA ARG A 130 10.04 -10.37 22.01
C ARG A 130 8.80 -9.55 22.41
N SER A 131 8.29 -8.71 21.52
CA SER A 131 7.12 -7.87 21.78
C SER A 131 5.81 -8.67 21.66
N ARG A 132 4.95 -8.53 22.67
CA ARG A 132 3.59 -9.09 22.63
C ARG A 132 2.75 -8.44 21.54
N THR A 133 2.93 -7.15 21.27
CA THR A 133 2.18 -6.42 20.25
C THR A 133 2.47 -6.99 18.86
N VAL A 134 3.75 -7.16 18.52
CA VAL A 134 4.18 -7.73 17.24
C VAL A 134 3.63 -9.14 17.05
N ARG A 135 3.74 -10.01 18.08
CA ARG A 135 3.16 -11.36 18.02
C ARG A 135 1.64 -11.34 17.82
N SER A 136 0.94 -10.40 18.45
CA SER A 136 -0.51 -10.24 18.30
C SER A 136 -0.88 -9.81 16.88
N LEU A 137 -0.11 -8.89 16.27
CA LEU A 137 -0.31 -8.46 14.88
C LEU A 137 -0.11 -9.60 13.88
N VAL A 138 0.93 -10.41 14.07
CA VAL A 138 1.16 -11.61 13.25
C VAL A 138 0.01 -12.59 13.36
N LYS A 139 -0.46 -12.86 14.59
CA LYS A 139 -1.61 -13.75 14.82
C LYS A 139 -2.89 -13.21 14.18
N TRP A 140 -3.18 -11.93 14.35
CA TRP A 140 -4.33 -11.27 13.72
C TRP A 140 -4.29 -11.38 12.20
N LYS A 141 -3.12 -11.14 11.59
CA LYS A 141 -2.95 -11.27 10.14
C LYS A 141 -3.13 -12.72 9.65
N ALA A 142 -2.65 -13.71 10.41
CA ALA A 142 -2.88 -15.11 10.11
C ALA A 142 -4.37 -15.48 10.14
N GLN A 143 -5.12 -14.98 11.14
CA GLN A 143 -6.57 -15.20 11.24
C GLN A 143 -7.31 -14.59 10.05
N LEU A 144 -6.95 -13.38 9.61
CA LEU A 144 -7.54 -12.77 8.42
C LEU A 144 -7.30 -13.59 7.15
N ALA A 145 -6.11 -14.21 7.02
CA ALA A 145 -5.82 -15.08 5.88
C ALA A 145 -6.67 -16.36 5.91
N GLU A 146 -6.95 -16.92 7.09
CA GLU A 146 -7.83 -18.08 7.26
C GLU A 146 -9.29 -17.74 6.94
N GLU A 147 -9.79 -16.59 7.37
CA GLU A 147 -11.15 -16.11 7.10
C GLU A 147 -11.37 -15.87 5.59
N GLN A 148 -10.42 -15.22 4.91
CA GLN A 148 -10.46 -15.01 3.47
C GLN A 148 -10.32 -16.32 2.67
N GLY A 149 -9.59 -17.30 3.21
CA GLY A 149 -9.50 -18.65 2.63
C GLY A 149 -10.79 -19.48 2.82
N ALA A 150 -11.50 -19.27 3.92
CA ALA A 150 -12.76 -19.96 4.23
C ALA A 150 -13.95 -19.44 3.38
N GLU A 151 -13.98 -18.15 3.06
CA GLU A 151 -14.94 -17.59 2.09
C GLU A 151 -14.65 -18.03 0.64
N GLY A 152 -13.45 -18.56 0.37
CA GLY A 152 -13.03 -19.07 -0.95
C GLY A 152 -13.53 -20.46 -1.32
N VAL A 153 -14.13 -21.23 -0.40
CA VAL A 153 -14.76 -22.53 -0.70
C VAL A 153 -16.23 -22.32 -1.05
N GLY A 154 -16.47 -21.51 -2.09
CA GLY A 154 -17.81 -21.03 -2.42
C GLY A 154 -18.01 -20.49 -3.83
N ALA A 155 -17.12 -20.74 -4.79
CA ALA A 155 -17.38 -20.74 -6.24
C ALA A 155 -16.06 -20.85 -7.01
N PRO A 156 -16.00 -21.52 -8.17
CA PRO A 156 -14.85 -21.41 -9.04
C PRO A 156 -14.84 -19.99 -9.63
N VAL A 157 -13.73 -19.26 -9.50
CA VAL A 157 -13.46 -18.10 -10.34
C VAL A 157 -13.10 -18.63 -11.72
N THR A 158 -14.09 -19.12 -12.47
CA THR A 158 -13.97 -19.27 -13.92
C THR A 158 -14.19 -17.90 -14.53
N ALA A 159 -13.14 -17.39 -15.16
CA ALA A 159 -13.25 -16.43 -16.24
C ALA A 159 -14.41 -16.83 -17.16
N ALA A 160 -15.43 -15.97 -17.26
CA ALA A 160 -16.46 -16.05 -18.27
C ALA A 160 -16.86 -14.63 -18.66
N VAL A 161 -16.06 -14.05 -19.55
CA VAL A 161 -16.56 -13.13 -20.56
C VAL A 161 -17.58 -13.92 -21.38
N ALA A 162 -18.87 -13.72 -21.11
CA ALA A 162 -19.94 -14.13 -22.01
C ALA A 162 -21.16 -13.25 -21.79
N HIS A 163 -21.30 -12.29 -22.71
CA HIS A 163 -22.53 -11.75 -23.26
C HIS A 163 -23.81 -12.54 -22.93
N ARG A 164 -24.90 -11.84 -22.62
CA ARG A 164 -26.24 -12.28 -23.07
C ARG A 164 -27.20 -11.11 -23.33
N PRO A 165 -28.18 -11.33 -24.24
CA PRO A 165 -28.83 -10.33 -25.09
C PRO A 165 -29.86 -9.45 -24.39
#